data_AF-A0A497XP56-F1
#
_entry.id   AF-A0A497XP56-F1
#
_cell.length_a   1.000
_cell.length_b   1.000
_cell.length_c   1.000
_cell.angle_alpha   90.00
_cell.angle_beta   90.00
_cell.angle_gamma   90.00
#
_symmetry.space_group_name_H-M   'P 1'
#
loop_
_entity.id
_entity.type
_entity.pdbx_description
1 polymer ?
#
loop_
_entity_poly.entity_id
_entity_poly.type
_entity_poly.pdbx_seq_one_letter_code
_entity_poly.pdbx_strand_id
1 'polypeptide(L)'
;MKFLFTENFSRKALNFYNKFVNVLVILTVPIIILTLITAIVIILYDLRLFTAHVVGGELRLEHEEAFKLLIKNILNFFVLIELFRVFLDVIEFKRIRKRQMLEAGIVFVVREIVIAMFEHRFTYTDLIGYAVLLVALGITYVLMERSWFEFVKLTKRKPLDSEFEKGMRRVYRKLKIKKAEE
;
A
#
# COMPACT_ATOMS: atom_id res chain seq x y z
N MET A 1 31.45 28.50 -2.81
CA MET A 1 30.11 29.14 -2.74
C MET A 1 28.98 28.31 -3.38
N LYS A 2 29.24 27.39 -4.33
CA LYS A 2 28.20 26.52 -4.95
C LYS A 2 27.52 25.51 -4.02
N PHE A 3 28.13 25.13 -2.89
CA PHE A 3 27.61 24.07 -2.02
C PHE A 3 26.49 24.53 -1.05
N LEU A 4 26.44 25.82 -0.70
CA LEU A 4 25.45 26.37 0.25
C LEU A 4 24.11 26.73 -0.41
N PHE A 5 24.08 26.94 -1.73
CA PHE A 5 22.85 27.28 -2.46
C PHE A 5 21.92 26.07 -2.61
N THR A 6 22.50 24.87 -2.72
CA THR A 6 21.78 23.60 -2.88
C THR A 6 20.99 23.21 -1.63
N GLU A 7 21.53 23.46 -0.43
CA GLU A 7 20.90 23.16 0.87
C GLU A 7 19.59 23.95 1.06
N ASN A 8 19.64 25.27 0.82
CA ASN A 8 18.49 26.15 1.01
C ASN A 8 17.41 25.90 -0.04
N PHE A 9 17.80 25.65 -1.30
CA PHE A 9 16.87 25.31 -2.36
C PHE A 9 16.17 23.97 -2.10
N SER A 10 16.92 22.95 -1.67
CA SER A 10 16.37 21.63 -1.35
C SER A 10 15.37 21.68 -0.20
N ARG A 11 15.66 22.43 0.87
CA ARG A 11 14.71 22.61 2.00
C ARG A 11 13.45 23.34 1.56
N LYS A 12 13.57 24.38 0.74
CA LYS A 12 12.41 25.15 0.23
C LYS A 12 11.55 24.30 -0.70
N ALA A 13 12.16 23.51 -1.59
CA ALA A 13 11.48 22.56 -2.46
C ALA A 13 10.78 21.44 -1.68
N LEU A 14 11.43 20.87 -0.66
CA LEU A 14 10.83 19.85 0.22
C LEU A 14 9.65 20.42 1.02
N ASN A 15 9.76 21.64 1.54
CA ASN A 15 8.67 22.29 2.27
C ASN A 15 7.48 22.60 1.34
N PHE A 16 7.74 23.02 0.10
CA PHE A 16 6.70 23.22 -0.90
C PHE A 16 5.99 21.90 -1.25
N TYR A 17 6.77 20.84 -1.51
CA TYR A 17 6.25 19.50 -1.74
C TYR A 17 5.38 19.02 -0.59
N ASN A 18 5.88 19.11 0.65
CA ASN A 18 5.14 18.69 1.83
C ASN A 18 3.84 19.49 2.02
N LYS A 19 3.87 20.80 1.77
CA LYS A 19 2.68 21.65 1.84
C LYS A 19 1.66 21.27 0.77
N PHE A 20 2.12 21.01 -0.46
CA PHE A 20 1.28 20.56 -1.56
C PHE A 20 0.63 19.20 -1.27
N VAL A 21 1.41 18.21 -0.85
CA VAL A 21 0.90 16.89 -0.45
C VAL A 21 -0.10 17.01 0.69
N ASN A 22 0.17 17.85 1.70
CA ASN A 22 -0.74 18.02 2.83
C ASN A 22 -2.09 18.63 2.39
N VAL A 23 -2.08 19.58 1.45
CA VAL A 23 -3.31 20.13 0.86
C VAL A 23 -4.08 19.05 0.08
N LEU A 24 -3.39 18.26 -0.74
CA LEU A 24 -4.02 17.14 -1.44
C LEU A 24 -4.68 16.17 -0.47
N VAL A 25 -3.97 15.77 0.60
CA VAL A 25 -4.51 14.87 1.62
C VAL A 25 -5.77 15.45 2.28
N ILE A 26 -5.72 16.71 2.72
CA ILE A 26 -6.87 17.38 3.36
C ILE A 26 -8.10 17.43 2.43
N LEU A 27 -7.90 17.59 1.12
CA LEU A 27 -8.99 17.61 0.15
C LEU A 27 -9.50 16.21 -0.20
N THR A 28 -8.61 15.23 -0.37
CA THR A 28 -8.98 13.89 -0.84
C THR A 28 -9.58 13.01 0.26
N VAL A 29 -9.15 13.14 1.52
CA VAL A 29 -9.75 12.40 2.67
C VAL A 29 -11.29 12.54 2.74
N PRO A 30 -11.87 13.76 2.81
CA PRO A 30 -13.32 13.91 2.92
C PRO A 30 -14.04 13.40 1.67
N ILE A 31 -13.45 13.56 0.49
CA ILE A 31 -14.01 13.01 -0.76
C ILE A 31 -14.13 11.49 -0.66
N ILE A 32 -13.08 10.79 -0.23
CA ILE A 32 -13.14 9.33 -0.14
C ILE A 32 -14.11 8.86 0.95
N ILE A 33 -14.16 9.56 2.10
CA ILE A 33 -15.15 9.24 3.14
C ILE A 33 -16.57 9.37 2.59
N LEU A 34 -16.86 10.46 1.87
CA LEU A 34 -18.18 10.66 1.25
C LEU A 34 -18.50 9.56 0.23
N THR A 35 -17.58 9.23 -0.67
CA THR A 35 -17.83 8.18 -1.68
C THR A 35 -18.03 6.80 -1.05
N LEU A 36 -17.30 6.47 0.02
CA LEU A 36 -17.51 5.23 0.77
C LEU A 36 -18.91 5.19 1.42
N ILE A 37 -19.34 6.29 2.05
CA ILE A 37 -20.68 6.38 2.63
C ILE A 37 -21.74 6.21 1.55
N THR A 38 -21.62 6.92 0.41
CA THR A 38 -22.55 6.78 -0.71
C THR A 38 -22.62 5.34 -1.22
N ALA A 39 -21.47 4.67 -1.38
CA ALA A 39 -21.44 3.29 -1.85
C ALA A 39 -22.11 2.31 -0.86
N ILE A 40 -21.89 2.50 0.45
CA ILE A 40 -22.57 1.70 1.49
C ILE A 40 -24.09 1.92 1.41
N VAL A 41 -24.54 3.17 1.28
CA VAL A 41 -25.98 3.49 1.17
C VAL A 41 -26.60 2.82 -0.04
N ILE A 42 -25.95 2.85 -1.20
CA ILE A 42 -26.41 2.18 -2.42
C ILE A 42 -26.54 0.67 -2.20
N ILE A 43 -25.51 0.02 -1.64
CA ILE A 43 -25.53 -1.43 -1.39
C ILE A 43 -26.66 -1.80 -0.41
N LEU A 44 -26.85 -1.02 0.66
CA LEU A 44 -27.91 -1.27 1.63
C LEU A 44 -29.31 -1.10 1.01
N TYR A 45 -29.48 -0.13 0.12
CA TYR A 45 -30.73 0.08 -0.61
C TYR A 45 -31.03 -1.09 -1.55
N ASP A 46 -30.04 -1.52 -2.33
CA ASP A 46 -30.18 -2.68 -3.23
C ASP A 46 -30.46 -3.97 -2.47
N LEU A 47 -29.79 -4.17 -1.33
CA LEU A 47 -30.02 -5.34 -0.48
C LEU A 47 -31.45 -5.35 0.07
N ARG A 48 -31.98 -4.19 0.49
CA ARG A 48 -33.36 -4.06 0.96
C ARG A 48 -34.37 -4.32 -0.16
N LEU A 49 -34.10 -3.83 -1.37
CA LEU A 49 -34.95 -4.11 -2.53
C LEU A 49 -34.93 -5.61 -2.87
N PHE A 50 -33.76 -6.22 -2.89
CA PHE A 50 -33.59 -7.65 -3.14
C PHE A 50 -34.37 -8.50 -2.12
N THR A 51 -34.24 -8.22 -0.82
CA THR A 51 -34.96 -8.99 0.21
C THR A 51 -36.47 -8.80 0.13
N ALA A 52 -36.96 -7.61 -0.22
CA ALA A 52 -38.37 -7.36 -0.43
C ALA A 52 -38.94 -8.19 -1.60
N HIS A 53 -38.22 -8.29 -2.73
CA HIS A 53 -38.65 -9.11 -3.88
C HIS A 53 -38.59 -10.61 -3.58
N VAL A 54 -37.55 -11.08 -2.88
CA VAL A 54 -37.39 -12.51 -2.54
C VAL A 54 -38.45 -12.99 -1.55
N VAL A 55 -38.82 -12.17 -0.57
CA VAL A 55 -39.83 -12.52 0.45
C VAL A 55 -41.26 -12.24 -0.05
N GLY A 56 -41.44 -11.25 -0.94
CA GLY A 56 -42.73 -10.84 -1.47
C GLY A 56 -43.32 -11.75 -2.57
N GLY A 57 -42.53 -12.65 -3.16
CA GLY A 57 -43.02 -13.67 -4.09
C GLY A 57 -43.37 -13.18 -5.51
N GLU A 58 -43.07 -11.93 -5.85
CA GLU A 58 -43.31 -11.37 -7.19
C GLU A 58 -42.14 -11.68 -8.14
N LEU A 59 -42.47 -12.39 -9.23
CA LEU A 59 -41.72 -12.69 -10.45
C LEU A 59 -40.27 -13.23 -10.33
N ARG A 60 -40.15 -14.54 -10.57
CA ARG A 60 -38.89 -15.31 -10.66
C ARG A 60 -37.89 -14.84 -11.72
N LEU A 61 -38.28 -13.97 -12.66
CA LEU A 61 -37.44 -13.53 -13.78
C LEU A 61 -36.63 -12.25 -13.46
N GLU A 62 -37.07 -11.40 -12.54
CA GLU A 62 -36.30 -10.19 -12.13
C GLU A 62 -35.19 -10.51 -11.11
N HIS A 63 -35.22 -11.69 -10.49
CA HIS A 63 -34.26 -12.05 -9.45
C HIS A 63 -32.82 -12.18 -9.97
N GLU A 64 -32.61 -12.65 -11.21
CA GLU A 64 -31.26 -12.76 -11.77
C GLU A 64 -30.63 -11.39 -12.03
N GLU A 65 -31.41 -10.42 -12.51
CA GLU A 65 -30.91 -9.07 -12.79
C GLU A 65 -30.64 -8.30 -11.50
N ALA A 66 -31.55 -8.38 -10.52
CA ALA A 66 -31.36 -7.77 -9.20
C ALA A 66 -30.14 -8.34 -8.47
N PHE A 67 -29.94 -9.67 -8.54
CA PHE A 67 -28.76 -10.32 -7.96
C PHE A 67 -27.47 -9.91 -8.68
N LYS A 68 -27.49 -9.83 -10.01
CA LYS A 68 -26.34 -9.34 -10.79
C LYS A 68 -25.98 -7.90 -10.45
N LEU A 69 -26.98 -7.03 -10.32
CA LEU A 69 -26.78 -5.63 -9.94
C LEU A 69 -26.17 -5.51 -8.53
N LEU A 70 -26.71 -6.27 -7.57
CA LEU A 70 -26.21 -6.27 -6.19
C LEU A 70 -24.74 -6.73 -6.12
N ILE A 71 -24.39 -7.83 -6.80
CA ILE A 71 -23.00 -8.29 -6.85
C ILE A 71 -22.11 -7.23 -7.51
N LYS A 72 -22.54 -6.65 -8.64
CA LYS A 72 -21.78 -5.58 -9.31
C LYS A 72 -21.49 -4.41 -8.36
N ASN A 73 -22.48 -3.98 -7.58
CA ASN A 73 -22.34 -2.86 -6.66
C ASN A 73 -21.43 -3.20 -5.46
N ILE A 74 -21.49 -4.43 -4.95
CA ILE A 74 -20.55 -4.93 -3.92
C ILE A 74 -19.12 -4.99 -4.46
N LEU A 75 -18.92 -5.54 -5.65
CA LEU A 75 -17.62 -5.57 -6.32
C LEU A 75 -17.08 -4.16 -6.54
N ASN A 76 -17.93 -3.21 -6.92
CA ASN A 76 -17.56 -1.81 -7.10
C ASN A 76 -17.20 -1.12 -5.76
N PHE A 77 -17.89 -1.45 -4.67
CA PHE A 77 -17.49 -0.98 -3.35
C PHE A 77 -16.15 -1.54 -2.89
N PHE A 78 -15.84 -2.79 -3.25
CA PHE A 78 -14.52 -3.37 -3.01
C PHE A 78 -13.39 -2.59 -3.73
N VAL A 79 -13.63 -1.92 -4.88
CA VAL A 79 -12.60 -1.00 -5.45
C VAL A 79 -12.36 0.15 -4.52
N LEU A 80 -13.48 0.75 -4.07
CA LEU A 80 -13.44 2.01 -3.35
C LEU A 80 -12.70 1.82 -2.04
N ILE A 81 -12.91 0.68 -1.36
CA ILE A 81 -12.14 0.30 -0.18
C ILE A 81 -10.65 0.10 -0.51
N GLU A 82 -10.32 -0.58 -1.61
CA GLU A 82 -8.92 -0.83 -1.95
C GLU A 82 -8.16 0.47 -2.32
N LEU A 83 -8.79 1.34 -3.12
CA LEU A 83 -8.30 2.69 -3.41
C LEU A 83 -8.14 3.51 -2.12
N PHE A 84 -9.12 3.41 -1.21
CA PHE A 84 -9.04 4.07 0.08
C PHE A 84 -7.88 3.54 0.92
N ARG A 85 -7.65 2.22 0.94
CA ARG A 85 -6.53 1.60 1.66
C ARG A 85 -5.18 2.12 1.15
N VAL A 86 -4.99 2.17 -0.16
CA VAL A 86 -3.79 2.76 -0.79
C VAL A 86 -3.61 4.22 -0.35
N PHE A 87 -4.69 4.97 -0.32
CA PHE A 87 -4.67 6.37 0.06
C PHE A 87 -4.38 6.57 1.56
N LEU A 88 -4.94 5.74 2.44
CA LEU A 88 -4.64 5.75 3.87
C LEU A 88 -3.18 5.42 4.16
N ASP A 89 -2.60 4.45 3.44
CA ASP A 89 -1.18 4.09 3.58
C ASP A 89 -0.25 5.27 3.26
N VAL A 90 -0.63 6.13 2.30
CA VAL A 90 0.12 7.37 1.98
C VAL A 90 0.12 8.35 3.17
N ILE A 91 -1.01 8.43 3.89
CA ILE A 91 -1.18 9.32 5.04
C ILE A 91 -0.39 8.82 6.25
N GLU A 92 -0.52 7.53 6.58
CA GLU A 92 0.03 6.96 7.81
C GLU A 92 1.56 7.01 7.83
N PHE A 93 2.21 6.67 6.71
CA PHE A 93 3.66 6.48 6.71
C PHE A 93 4.47 7.70 6.27
N LYS A 94 3.83 8.78 5.75
CA LYS A 94 4.47 9.95 5.08
C LYS A 94 5.55 9.60 4.04
N ARG A 95 5.67 8.32 3.69
CA ARG A 95 6.54 7.69 2.70
C ARG A 95 5.85 6.42 2.28
N ILE A 96 5.72 6.27 0.97
CA ILE A 96 5.12 5.10 0.40
C ILE A 96 6.12 3.93 0.53
N ARG A 97 5.80 2.94 1.38
CA ARG A 97 6.61 1.71 1.40
C ARG A 97 6.30 0.97 0.11
N LYS A 98 7.32 0.72 -0.71
CA LYS A 98 7.18 0.02 -2.00
C LYS A 98 6.42 -1.31 -1.87
N ARG A 99 6.52 -1.98 -0.71
CA ARG A 99 5.82 -3.22 -0.38
C ARG A 99 4.30 -3.04 -0.32
N GLN A 100 3.83 -1.99 0.35
CA GLN A 100 2.40 -1.72 0.51
C GLN A 100 1.73 -1.42 -0.82
N MET A 101 2.40 -0.66 -1.70
CA MET A 101 1.91 -0.45 -3.07
C MET A 101 1.80 -1.74 -3.86
N LEU A 102 2.75 -2.65 -3.67
CA LEU A 102 2.77 -3.91 -4.40
C LEU A 102 1.66 -4.85 -3.89
N GLU A 103 1.47 -4.93 -2.58
CA GLU A 103 0.39 -5.69 -1.95
C GLU A 103 -0.99 -5.18 -2.40
N ALA A 104 -1.20 -3.86 -2.35
CA ALA A 104 -2.45 -3.27 -2.83
C ALA A 104 -2.63 -3.40 -4.35
N GLY A 105 -1.54 -3.30 -5.12
CA GLY A 105 -1.57 -3.52 -6.57
C GLY A 105 -1.96 -4.94 -6.95
N ILE A 106 -1.48 -5.95 -6.23
CA ILE A 106 -1.90 -7.35 -6.43
C ILE A 106 -3.39 -7.51 -6.14
N VAL A 107 -3.88 -6.97 -5.03
CA VAL A 107 -5.31 -7.04 -4.68
C VAL A 107 -6.17 -6.33 -5.74
N PHE A 108 -5.71 -5.20 -6.27
CA PHE A 108 -6.40 -4.48 -7.34
C PHE A 108 -6.51 -5.31 -8.63
N VAL A 109 -5.44 -6.00 -9.02
CA VAL A 109 -5.45 -6.88 -10.22
C VAL A 109 -6.37 -8.08 -10.02
N VAL A 110 -6.27 -8.75 -8.86
CA VAL A 110 -7.16 -9.89 -8.53
C VAL A 110 -8.62 -9.45 -8.56
N ARG A 111 -8.91 -8.26 -8.03
CA ARG A 111 -10.25 -7.69 -8.07
C ARG A 111 -10.75 -7.51 -9.50
N GLU A 112 -9.95 -6.91 -10.38
CA GLU A 112 -10.35 -6.65 -11.76
C GLU A 112 -10.69 -7.96 -12.49
N ILE A 113 -9.92 -9.02 -12.23
CA ILE A 113 -10.22 -10.37 -12.70
C ILE A 113 -11.58 -10.84 -12.19
N VAL A 114 -11.89 -10.67 -10.90
CA VAL A 114 -13.19 -11.08 -10.33
C VAL A 114 -14.36 -10.33 -10.99
N ILE A 115 -14.22 -9.04 -11.27
CA ILE A 115 -15.27 -8.27 -11.99
C ILE A 115 -15.42 -8.74 -13.41
N ALA A 116 -14.32 -8.86 -14.14
CA ALA A 116 -14.35 -9.28 -15.53
C ALA A 116 -14.96 -10.68 -15.67
N MET A 117 -14.73 -11.57 -14.68
CA MET A 117 -15.36 -12.89 -14.59
C MET A 117 -16.85 -12.75 -14.35
N PHE A 118 -17.24 -11.87 -13.43
CA PHE A 118 -18.65 -11.65 -13.10
C PHE A 118 -19.45 -11.03 -14.27
N GLU A 119 -18.87 -10.05 -14.96
CA GLU A 119 -19.49 -9.41 -16.12
C GLU A 119 -19.42 -10.26 -17.40
N HIS A 120 -18.81 -11.46 -17.34
CA HIS A 120 -18.59 -12.34 -18.48
C HIS A 120 -17.87 -11.66 -19.66
N ARG A 121 -17.02 -10.67 -19.37
CA ARG A 121 -16.28 -9.87 -20.37
C ARG A 121 -14.87 -10.38 -20.65
N PHE A 122 -14.58 -11.65 -20.36
CA PHE A 122 -13.26 -12.21 -20.54
C PHE A 122 -12.97 -12.54 -22.01
N THR A 123 -12.07 -11.78 -22.64
CA THR A 123 -11.40 -12.24 -23.85
C THR A 123 -10.22 -13.13 -23.47
N TYR A 124 -9.86 -14.09 -24.33
CA TYR A 124 -8.64 -14.90 -24.15
C TYR A 124 -7.38 -14.03 -23.96
N THR A 125 -7.31 -12.89 -24.65
CA THR A 125 -6.22 -11.92 -24.52
C THR A 125 -6.15 -11.29 -23.13
N ASP A 126 -7.31 -10.96 -22.55
CA ASP A 126 -7.39 -10.34 -21.21
C ASP A 126 -6.89 -11.31 -20.15
N LEU A 127 -7.27 -12.59 -20.27
CA LEU A 127 -6.84 -13.64 -19.35
C LEU A 127 -5.32 -13.82 -19.34
N ILE A 128 -4.70 -13.83 -20.52
CA ILE A 128 -3.23 -13.90 -20.65
C ILE A 128 -2.59 -12.63 -20.08
N GLY A 129 -3.16 -11.45 -20.37
CA GLY A 129 -2.67 -10.17 -19.84
C GLY A 129 -2.67 -10.14 -18.31
N TYR A 130 -3.79 -10.50 -17.67
CA TYR A 130 -3.89 -10.58 -16.22
C TYR A 130 -2.97 -11.63 -15.61
N ALA A 131 -2.81 -12.79 -16.27
CA ALA A 131 -1.89 -13.84 -15.81
C ALA A 131 -0.43 -13.35 -15.82
N VAL A 132 0.00 -12.72 -16.92
CA VAL A 132 1.35 -12.14 -17.04
C VAL A 132 1.55 -11.03 -16.00
N LEU A 133 0.55 -10.17 -15.81
CA LEU A 133 0.61 -9.09 -14.83
C LEU A 133 0.72 -9.63 -13.39
N LEU A 134 -0.08 -10.63 -13.03
CA LEU A 134 -0.01 -11.27 -11.71
C LEU A 134 1.34 -11.95 -11.48
N VAL A 135 1.88 -12.64 -12.50
CA VAL A 135 3.21 -13.26 -12.41
C VAL A 135 4.29 -12.18 -12.22
N ALA A 136 4.23 -11.08 -12.97
CA ALA A 136 5.20 -9.98 -12.85
C ALA A 136 5.15 -9.32 -11.46
N LEU A 137 3.94 -9.08 -10.94
CA LEU A 137 3.75 -8.53 -9.59
C LEU A 137 4.21 -9.52 -8.51
N GLY A 138 3.87 -10.80 -8.64
CA GLY A 138 4.28 -11.86 -7.72
C GLY A 138 5.80 -12.06 -7.67
N ILE A 139 6.47 -12.08 -8.84
CA ILE A 139 7.94 -12.12 -8.91
C ILE A 139 8.53 -10.90 -8.23
N THR A 140 8.00 -9.70 -8.51
CA THR A 140 8.47 -8.46 -7.89
C THR A 140 8.30 -8.49 -6.38
N TYR A 141 7.20 -9.05 -5.87
CA TYR A 141 6.93 -9.22 -4.45
C TYR A 141 8.00 -10.10 -3.78
N VAL A 142 8.23 -11.28 -4.35
CA VAL A 142 9.21 -12.24 -3.84
C VAL A 142 10.63 -11.68 -3.89
N LEU A 143 11.01 -11.01 -4.98
CA LEU A 143 12.31 -10.37 -5.12
C LEU A 143 12.51 -9.25 -4.10
N MET A 144 11.48 -8.44 -3.88
CA MET A 144 11.53 -7.36 -2.89
C MET A 144 11.67 -7.90 -1.47
N GLU A 145 10.92 -8.95 -1.13
CA GLU A 145 10.99 -9.58 0.19
C GLU A 145 12.37 -10.22 0.43
N ARG A 146 12.90 -10.94 -0.57
CA ARG A 146 14.25 -11.53 -0.49
C ARG A 146 15.32 -10.46 -0.33
N SER A 147 15.22 -9.36 -1.09
CA SER A 147 16.17 -8.24 -1.01
C SER A 147 16.15 -7.60 0.38
N TRP A 148 14.97 -7.38 0.96
CA TRP A 148 14.84 -6.85 2.32
C TRP A 148 15.54 -7.74 3.35
N PHE A 149 15.36 -9.06 3.26
CA PHE A 149 16.05 -10.00 4.16
C PHE A 149 17.57 -9.92 4.04
N GLU A 150 18.13 -9.80 2.84
CA GLU A 150 19.57 -9.64 2.64
C GLU A 150 20.08 -8.31 3.21
N PHE A 151 19.36 -7.20 3.01
CA PHE A 151 19.73 -5.91 3.61
C PHE A 151 19.71 -5.94 5.15
N VAL A 152 18.70 -6.58 5.75
CA VAL A 152 18.60 -6.76 7.21
C VAL A 152 19.74 -7.66 7.74
N LYS A 153 20.11 -8.69 6.97
CA LYS A 153 21.22 -9.58 7.32
C LYS A 153 22.58 -8.89 7.25
N LEU A 154 22.77 -7.99 6.29
CA LEU A 154 23.99 -7.19 6.14
C LEU A 154 24.14 -6.13 7.24
N THR A 155 23.05 -5.52 7.70
CA THR A 155 23.08 -4.58 8.83
C THR A 155 23.34 -5.24 10.17
N LYS A 156 23.00 -6.53 10.35
CA LYS A 156 23.39 -7.29 11.55
C LYS A 156 24.86 -7.73 11.58
N ARG A 157 25.60 -7.68 10.46
CA ARG A 157 27.04 -7.99 10.40
C ARG A 157 27.90 -6.72 10.44
N LYS A 158 28.02 -6.11 11.62
CA LYS A 158 29.26 -5.48 12.17
C LYS A 158 28.89 -4.61 13.38
N PRO A 159 29.04 -5.10 14.62
CA PRO A 159 29.42 -4.22 15.71
C PRO A 159 30.92 -3.90 15.53
N LEU A 160 31.20 -2.87 14.73
CA LEU A 160 32.53 -2.24 14.68
C LEU A 160 32.93 -1.68 16.06
N ASP A 161 31.96 -1.52 16.97
CA ASP A 161 32.20 -1.14 18.35
C ASP A 161 33.01 -2.19 19.12
N SER A 162 32.84 -3.49 18.88
CA SER A 162 33.42 -4.51 19.77
C SER A 162 34.94 -4.67 19.59
N GLU A 163 35.43 -4.50 18.36
CA GLU A 163 36.87 -4.46 18.06
C GLU A 163 37.48 -3.09 18.43
N PHE A 164 36.76 -1.99 18.18
CA PHE A 164 37.21 -0.64 18.53
C PHE A 164 37.28 -0.43 20.05
N GLU A 165 36.28 -0.94 20.78
CA GLU A 165 36.19 -0.88 22.23
C GLU A 165 37.25 -1.77 22.89
N LYS A 166 37.52 -2.97 22.34
CA LYS A 166 38.68 -3.79 22.75
C LYS A 166 40.01 -3.10 22.44
N GLY A 167 40.11 -2.34 21.36
CA GLY A 167 41.25 -1.49 21.03
C GLY A 167 41.46 -0.38 22.06
N MET A 168 40.39 0.38 22.35
CA MET A 168 40.38 1.47 23.32
C MET A 168 40.69 1.00 24.74
N ARG A 169 40.13 -0.13 25.17
CA ARG A 169 40.43 -0.74 26.48
C ARG A 169 41.90 -1.14 26.59
N ARG A 170 42.53 -1.60 25.50
CA ARG A 170 43.97 -1.90 25.48
C ARG A 170 44.82 -0.63 25.61
N VAL A 171 44.44 0.45 24.95
CA VAL A 171 45.15 1.75 25.04
C VAL A 171 45.05 2.33 26.46
N TYR A 172 43.84 2.37 27.03
CA TYR A 172 43.64 2.86 28.40
C TYR A 172 44.43 2.06 29.44
N ARG A 173 44.51 0.73 29.28
CA ARG A 173 45.28 -0.14 30.16
C ARG A 173 46.78 0.18 30.09
N LYS A 174 47.32 0.41 28.89
CA LYS A 174 48.74 0.79 28.71
C LYS A 174 49.06 2.15 29.34
N LEU A 175 48.17 3.13 29.20
CA LEU A 175 48.34 4.45 29.81
C LEU A 175 48.28 4.40 31.34
N LYS A 176 47.42 3.55 31.91
CA LYS A 176 47.31 3.39 33.37
C LYS A 176 48.55 2.74 33.98
N ILE A 177 49.16 1.78 33.30
CA ILE A 177 50.40 1.12 33.76
C ILE A 177 51.57 2.11 33.73
N LYS A 178 51.73 2.86 32.63
CA LYS A 178 52.82 3.84 32.49
C LYS A 178 52.78 4.95 33.56
N LYS A 179 51.59 5.32 34.03
CA LYS A 179 51.39 6.33 35.09
C LYS A 179 51.63 5.79 36.51
N ALA A 180 51.81 4.49 36.69
CA ALA A 180 52.11 3.88 37.99
C ALA A 180 53.62 3.61 38.18
N GLU A 181 54.42 3.78 37.11
CA GLU A 181 55.88 3.63 37.10
C GLU A 181 56.63 4.98 37.18
N GLU A 182 55.89 6.11 37.13
CA GLU A 182 56.37 7.47 37.44
C GLU A 182 55.96 7.85 38.88
#